data_AF-A0A2T2SEW7-F1
#
_entry.id   AF-A0A2T2SEW7-F1
#
_cell.length_a   1.000
_cell.length_b   1.000
_cell.length_c   1.000
_cell.angle_alpha   90.00
_cell.angle_beta   90.00
_cell.angle_gamma   90.00
#
_symmetry.space_group_name_H-M   'P 1'
#
loop_
_entity.id
_entity.type
_entity.pdbx_description
1 polymer ?
#
loop_
_entity_poly.entity_id
_entity_poly.type
_entity_poly.pdbx_seq_one_letter_code
_entity_poly.pdbx_strand_id
1 'polypeptide(L)'
;LTATWLYLDLPLERVAPDLGAAAVASGITITSSLFLWALERIFDITTDLTLLELSDTNSPPLKKLSLEAPGSFNHSLQVANLAEAAADRIGAHTLLTRVGALYHDIGKMKKPEYFVENQRNTSNPHDDLKPQMSALIIASHVKEGVEMGREENLPERVLKFISMHHGTARIEYFYQRALSNAEESDQTVLESEFRYPGPKPDSKETGILMLADSVEAASRSLDDPSPRRLEDLIDLLFQERIDDGQLDNTDLTFRDLRLIKDTFLKMLLGIYHVRVKYPDQEAESAAPGFEVISLAGTTPYGNVSVVYAGDAWGHWIQPTEGGRLGAPKEPRPQLANASPHSRVDASDGDPPAADLDEDGGSASVPTGEAVAADSGDEESLDASAE
;
A
#
# COMPACT_ATOMS: atom_id res chain seq x y z
N LEU A 1 -38.95 -2.14 -32.07
CA LEU A 1 -40.42 -2.34 -32.00
C LEU A 1 -41.05 -2.30 -33.38
N THR A 2 -41.09 -1.16 -34.08
CA THR A 2 -41.70 -1.03 -35.43
C THR A 2 -41.14 -2.00 -36.47
N ALA A 3 -39.82 -2.18 -36.55
CA ALA A 3 -39.19 -3.15 -37.46
C ALA A 3 -39.58 -4.61 -37.15
N THR A 4 -39.59 -4.98 -35.87
CA THR A 4 -40.01 -6.31 -35.39
C THR A 4 -41.48 -6.58 -35.71
N TRP A 5 -42.30 -5.53 -35.66
CA TRP A 5 -43.73 -5.59 -35.90
C TRP A 5 -44.08 -5.79 -37.37
N LEU A 6 -43.38 -5.08 -38.26
CA LEU A 6 -43.42 -5.33 -39.71
C LEU A 6 -42.92 -6.73 -40.06
N TYR A 7 -41.87 -7.21 -39.38
CA TYR A 7 -41.28 -8.53 -39.64
C TYR A 7 -42.19 -9.69 -39.21
N LEU A 8 -42.96 -9.52 -38.14
CA LEU A 8 -43.85 -10.54 -37.59
C LEU A 8 -45.31 -10.43 -38.07
N ASP A 9 -45.62 -9.51 -38.99
CA ASP A 9 -46.96 -9.25 -39.55
C ASP A 9 -48.05 -9.10 -38.46
N LEU A 10 -47.72 -8.35 -37.41
CA LEU A 10 -48.62 -8.16 -36.27
C LEU A 10 -49.75 -7.16 -36.62
N PRO A 11 -50.98 -7.37 -36.10
CA PRO A 11 -52.15 -6.60 -36.50
C PRO A 11 -52.11 -5.15 -36.02
N LEU A 12 -52.37 -4.19 -36.93
CA LEU A 12 -52.32 -2.70 -36.78
C LEU A 12 -52.87 -2.14 -35.45
N GLU A 13 -53.84 -2.82 -34.85
CA GLU A 13 -54.45 -2.45 -33.56
C GLU A 13 -53.51 -2.61 -32.35
N ARG A 14 -52.47 -3.46 -32.42
CA ARG A 14 -51.53 -3.67 -31.30
C ARG A 14 -50.38 -2.65 -31.26
N VAL A 15 -50.18 -1.80 -32.29
CA VAL A 15 -49.08 -0.82 -32.29
C VAL A 15 -49.19 0.11 -31.09
N ALA A 16 -50.36 0.71 -30.88
CA ALA A 16 -50.58 1.70 -29.84
C ALA A 16 -50.39 1.13 -28.41
N PRO A 17 -51.00 -0.02 -28.03
CA PRO A 17 -50.77 -0.59 -26.70
C PRO A 17 -49.35 -1.10 -26.52
N ASP A 18 -48.71 -1.67 -27.54
CA ASP A 18 -47.32 -2.16 -27.45
C ASP A 18 -46.33 -0.98 -27.29
N LEU A 19 -46.55 0.13 -28.00
CA LEU A 19 -45.79 1.37 -27.82
C LEU A 19 -46.03 1.99 -26.43
N GLY A 20 -47.28 2.00 -25.96
CA GLY A 20 -47.61 2.46 -24.61
C GLY A 20 -46.91 1.65 -23.53
N ALA A 21 -46.95 0.31 -23.64
CA ALA A 21 -46.26 -0.59 -22.72
C ALA A 21 -44.74 -0.41 -22.77
N ALA A 22 -44.17 -0.26 -23.97
CA ALA A 22 -42.75 0.00 -24.13
C ALA A 22 -42.32 1.36 -23.57
N ALA A 23 -43.14 2.40 -23.72
CA ALA A 23 -42.88 3.72 -23.15
C ALA A 23 -42.91 3.67 -21.62
N VAL A 24 -43.89 2.98 -21.03
CA VAL A 24 -43.96 2.76 -19.57
C VAL A 24 -42.76 1.96 -19.09
N ALA A 25 -42.43 0.84 -19.75
CA ALA A 25 -41.28 0.01 -19.38
C ALA A 25 -39.96 0.80 -19.49
N SER A 26 -39.77 1.55 -20.56
CA SER A 26 -38.58 2.40 -20.74
C SER A 26 -38.53 3.50 -19.68
N GLY A 27 -39.67 4.13 -19.36
CA GLY A 27 -39.77 5.13 -18.30
C GLY A 27 -39.42 4.55 -16.94
N ILE A 28 -39.89 3.34 -16.62
CA ILE A 28 -39.51 2.63 -15.40
C ILE A 28 -38.01 2.38 -15.39
N THR A 29 -37.42 1.83 -16.45
CA THR A 29 -35.98 1.54 -16.50
C THR A 29 -35.12 2.79 -16.29
N ILE A 30 -35.45 3.89 -16.97
CA ILE A 30 -34.73 5.18 -16.84
C ILE A 30 -34.89 5.75 -15.44
N THR A 31 -36.08 5.68 -14.86
CA THR A 31 -36.34 6.21 -13.52
C THR A 31 -35.77 5.30 -12.43
N SER A 32 -35.57 4.01 -12.71
CA SER A 32 -35.06 3.03 -11.75
C SER A 32 -33.64 3.34 -11.31
N SER A 33 -32.75 3.79 -12.20
CA SER A 33 -31.39 4.19 -11.81
C SER A 33 -31.39 5.43 -10.93
N LEU A 34 -32.24 6.43 -11.23
CA LEU A 34 -32.43 7.61 -10.39
C LEU A 34 -33.00 7.25 -9.01
N PHE A 35 -33.94 6.31 -8.97
CA PHE A 35 -34.53 5.82 -7.73
C PHE A 35 -33.52 5.03 -6.90
N LEU A 36 -32.71 4.17 -7.52
CA LEU A 36 -31.60 3.48 -6.87
C LEU A 36 -30.61 4.47 -6.28
N TRP A 37 -30.13 5.45 -7.06
CA TRP A 37 -29.25 6.50 -6.56
C TRP A 37 -29.83 7.27 -5.36
N ALA A 38 -31.13 7.59 -5.40
CA ALA A 38 -31.81 8.25 -4.28
C ALA A 38 -31.88 7.35 -3.04
N LEU A 39 -32.18 6.06 -3.20
CA LEU A 39 -32.20 5.08 -2.11
C LEU A 39 -30.80 4.90 -1.51
N GLU A 40 -29.76 4.76 -2.33
CA GLU A 40 -28.38 4.64 -1.87
C GLU A 40 -27.98 5.80 -0.96
N ARG A 41 -28.32 7.04 -1.35
CA ARG A 41 -28.04 8.22 -0.53
C ARG A 41 -28.89 8.32 0.74
N ILE A 42 -30.15 7.90 0.70
CA ILE A 42 -31.03 7.97 1.87
C ILE A 42 -30.65 6.90 2.90
N PHE A 43 -30.22 5.72 2.44
CA PHE A 43 -29.94 4.56 3.29
C PHE A 43 -28.45 4.26 3.47
N ASP A 44 -27.56 5.06 2.89
CA ASP A 44 -26.09 4.86 2.87
C ASP A 44 -25.69 3.43 2.42
N ILE A 45 -26.44 2.89 1.44
CA ILE A 45 -26.17 1.58 0.86
C ILE A 45 -25.24 1.79 -0.31
N THR A 46 -24.00 1.31 -0.21
CA THR A 46 -23.09 1.26 -1.37
C THR A 46 -23.37 0.01 -2.19
N THR A 47 -23.82 0.17 -3.44
CA THR A 47 -24.05 -0.95 -4.36
C THR A 47 -22.81 -1.27 -5.18
N ASP A 48 -22.78 -2.47 -5.78
CA ASP A 48 -21.72 -2.85 -6.70
C ASP A 48 -21.65 -1.94 -7.92
N LEU A 49 -22.76 -1.31 -8.34
CA LEU A 49 -22.75 -0.34 -9.42
C LEU A 49 -21.96 0.91 -9.01
N THR A 50 -22.22 1.47 -7.83
CA THR A 50 -21.45 2.59 -7.28
C THR A 50 -19.97 2.24 -7.18
N LEU A 51 -19.64 1.04 -6.70
CA LEU A 51 -18.26 0.59 -6.57
C LEU A 51 -17.58 0.41 -7.95
N LEU A 52 -18.30 -0.10 -8.96
CA LEU A 52 -17.79 -0.19 -10.32
C LEU A 52 -17.48 1.19 -10.89
N GLU A 53 -18.34 2.19 -10.66
CA GLU A 53 -18.07 3.58 -11.05
C GLU A 53 -16.83 4.15 -10.35
N LEU A 54 -16.69 3.91 -9.05
CA LEU A 54 -15.52 4.33 -8.27
C LEU A 54 -14.24 3.56 -8.63
N SER A 55 -14.36 2.41 -9.28
CA SER A 55 -13.19 1.64 -9.74
C SER A 55 -12.50 2.25 -10.97
N ASP A 56 -13.13 3.22 -11.63
CA ASP A 56 -12.52 3.94 -12.76
C ASP A 56 -11.41 4.89 -12.27
N THR A 57 -10.17 4.55 -12.62
CA THR A 57 -8.98 5.35 -12.31
C THR A 57 -8.94 6.70 -13.02
N ASN A 58 -9.80 6.92 -14.01
CA ASN A 58 -9.98 8.22 -14.67
C ASN A 58 -10.97 9.14 -13.95
N SER A 59 -11.60 8.67 -12.87
CA SER A 59 -12.43 9.51 -12.02
C SER A 59 -11.64 10.74 -11.53
N PRO A 60 -12.27 11.91 -11.35
CA PRO A 60 -11.59 13.13 -10.95
C PRO A 60 -10.61 12.98 -9.77
N PRO A 61 -10.97 12.35 -8.63
CA PRO A 61 -10.05 12.20 -7.50
C PRO A 61 -8.82 11.33 -7.80
N LEU A 62 -9.00 10.18 -8.48
CA LEU A 62 -7.89 9.27 -8.79
C LEU A 62 -6.99 9.83 -9.89
N LYS A 63 -7.58 10.52 -10.87
CA LYS A 63 -6.83 11.26 -11.88
C LYS A 63 -6.01 12.37 -11.25
N LYS A 64 -6.56 13.11 -10.28
CA LYS A 64 -5.82 14.13 -9.53
C LYS A 64 -4.66 13.51 -8.75
N LEU A 65 -4.89 12.38 -8.07
CA LEU A 65 -3.84 11.62 -7.38
C LEU A 65 -2.71 11.24 -8.34
N SER A 66 -3.03 10.75 -9.55
CA SER A 66 -2.04 10.38 -10.55
C SER A 66 -1.17 11.55 -11.05
N LEU A 67 -1.68 12.79 -10.97
CA LEU A 67 -0.97 13.99 -11.41
C LEU A 67 -0.18 14.65 -10.28
N GLU A 68 -0.76 14.73 -9.08
CA GLU A 68 -0.16 15.43 -7.93
C GLU A 68 0.78 14.52 -7.12
N ALA A 69 0.46 13.23 -6.98
CA ALA A 69 1.25 12.24 -6.23
C ALA A 69 1.36 10.91 -7.02
N PRO A 70 2.09 10.90 -8.15
CA PRO A 70 2.16 9.73 -9.04
C PRO A 70 2.75 8.47 -8.39
N GLY A 71 3.65 8.62 -7.41
CA GLY A 71 4.20 7.51 -6.65
C GLY A 71 3.14 6.83 -5.80
N SER A 72 2.37 7.61 -5.04
CA SER A 72 1.25 7.12 -4.22
C SER A 72 0.10 6.55 -5.08
N PHE A 73 -0.10 7.08 -6.30
CA PHE A 73 -1.03 6.48 -7.26
C PHE A 73 -0.60 5.06 -7.69
N ASN A 74 0.66 4.90 -8.07
CA ASN A 74 1.20 3.58 -8.46
C ASN A 74 1.24 2.59 -7.29
N HIS A 75 1.51 3.09 -6.08
CA HIS A 75 1.32 2.36 -4.82
C HIS A 75 -0.11 1.86 -4.66
N SER A 76 -1.09 2.76 -4.71
CA SER A 76 -2.50 2.41 -4.55
C SER A 76 -2.97 1.37 -5.57
N LEU A 77 -2.48 1.41 -6.81
CA LEU A 77 -2.77 0.39 -7.82
C LEU A 77 -2.22 -1.00 -7.46
N GLN A 78 -0.99 -1.08 -6.97
CA GLN A 78 -0.36 -2.34 -6.58
C GLN A 78 -1.02 -2.92 -5.33
N VAL A 79 -1.27 -2.08 -4.32
CA VAL A 79 -2.01 -2.44 -3.12
C VAL A 79 -3.42 -2.92 -3.46
N ALA A 80 -4.13 -2.23 -4.37
CA ALA A 80 -5.46 -2.65 -4.80
C ALA A 80 -5.46 -4.03 -5.45
N ASN A 81 -4.47 -4.34 -6.30
CA ASN A 81 -4.35 -5.67 -6.91
C ASN A 81 -4.06 -6.76 -5.87
N LEU A 82 -3.15 -6.51 -4.92
CA LEU A 82 -2.85 -7.45 -3.83
C LEU A 82 -4.08 -7.70 -2.95
N ALA A 83 -4.73 -6.61 -2.51
CA ALA A 83 -5.87 -6.65 -1.61
C ALA A 83 -7.08 -7.32 -2.26
N GLU A 84 -7.36 -7.04 -3.54
CA GLU A 84 -8.43 -7.69 -4.29
C GLU A 84 -8.23 -9.20 -4.40
N ALA A 85 -7.02 -9.64 -4.78
CA ALA A 85 -6.72 -11.06 -4.90
C ALA A 85 -6.81 -11.80 -3.55
N ALA A 86 -6.37 -11.15 -2.47
CA ALA A 86 -6.50 -11.69 -1.12
C ALA A 86 -7.97 -11.79 -0.68
N ALA A 87 -8.77 -10.76 -0.96
CA ALA A 87 -10.20 -10.77 -0.68
C ALA A 87 -10.91 -11.89 -1.43
N ASP A 88 -10.60 -12.08 -2.72
CA ASP A 88 -11.17 -13.16 -3.54
C ASP A 88 -10.82 -14.53 -2.94
N ARG A 89 -9.55 -14.72 -2.55
CA ARG A 89 -9.03 -15.98 -2.03
C ARG A 89 -9.76 -16.48 -0.78
N ILE A 90 -10.24 -15.56 0.06
CA ILE A 90 -10.92 -15.87 1.33
C ILE A 90 -12.45 -15.66 1.26
N GLY A 91 -12.98 -15.23 0.12
CA GLY A 91 -14.41 -14.96 -0.06
C GLY A 91 -14.91 -13.68 0.64
N ALA A 92 -14.04 -12.67 0.78
CA ALA A 92 -14.42 -11.33 1.22
C ALA A 92 -14.92 -10.49 0.04
N HIS A 93 -15.39 -9.26 0.29
CA HIS A 93 -15.94 -8.40 -0.74
C HIS A 93 -14.84 -7.79 -1.63
N THR A 94 -14.53 -8.48 -2.72
CA THR A 94 -13.44 -8.15 -3.67
C THR A 94 -13.52 -6.74 -4.22
N LEU A 95 -14.64 -6.37 -4.84
CA LEU A 95 -14.80 -5.07 -5.48
C LEU A 95 -14.67 -3.90 -4.48
N LEU A 96 -15.28 -4.03 -3.31
CA LEU A 96 -15.14 -3.03 -2.23
C LEU A 96 -13.68 -2.91 -1.80
N THR A 97 -12.98 -4.04 -1.61
CA THR A 97 -11.58 -4.04 -1.19
C THR A 97 -10.70 -3.35 -2.23
N ARG A 98 -10.91 -3.65 -3.52
CA ARG A 98 -10.21 -3.00 -4.63
C ARG A 98 -10.43 -1.50 -4.61
N VAL A 99 -11.69 -1.06 -4.57
CA VAL A 99 -12.04 0.37 -4.56
C VAL A 99 -11.47 1.05 -3.33
N GLY A 100 -11.68 0.50 -2.13
CA GLY A 100 -11.12 1.04 -0.89
C GLY A 100 -9.61 1.23 -0.94
N ALA A 101 -8.89 0.26 -1.51
CA ALA A 101 -7.45 0.34 -1.73
C ALA A 101 -7.03 1.41 -2.75
N LEU A 102 -7.82 1.69 -3.79
CA LEU A 102 -7.50 2.77 -4.74
C LEU A 102 -7.52 4.16 -4.09
N TYR A 103 -8.38 4.35 -3.09
CA TYR A 103 -8.59 5.65 -2.45
C TYR A 103 -7.85 5.84 -1.12
N HIS A 104 -7.27 4.78 -0.53
CA HIS A 104 -6.74 4.85 0.85
C HIS A 104 -5.74 5.99 1.08
N ASP A 105 -4.97 6.34 0.05
CA ASP A 105 -3.86 7.27 0.09
C ASP A 105 -4.12 8.63 -0.56
N ILE A 106 -5.38 8.95 -0.92
CA ILE A 106 -5.71 10.25 -1.54
C ILE A 106 -5.28 11.45 -0.68
N GLY A 107 -5.16 11.25 0.64
CA GLY A 107 -4.59 12.19 1.60
C GLY A 107 -3.23 12.77 1.20
N LYS A 108 -2.36 11.92 0.64
CA LYS A 108 -0.96 12.28 0.34
C LYS A 108 -0.83 13.40 -0.69
N MET A 109 -1.89 13.68 -1.48
CA MET A 109 -1.93 14.81 -2.42
C MET A 109 -1.72 16.17 -1.77
N LYS A 110 -2.00 16.34 -0.47
CA LYS A 110 -1.80 17.63 0.20
C LYS A 110 -0.33 18.01 0.36
N LYS A 111 0.54 17.03 0.55
CA LYS A 111 1.96 17.18 0.85
C LYS A 111 2.79 16.05 0.23
N PRO A 112 2.72 15.86 -1.10
CA PRO A 112 3.32 14.70 -1.77
C PRO A 112 4.82 14.57 -1.50
N GLU A 113 5.55 15.67 -1.35
CA GLU A 113 6.99 15.73 -1.13
C GLU A 113 7.45 15.08 0.19
N TYR A 114 6.56 14.88 1.16
CA TYR A 114 6.86 14.20 2.43
C TYR A 114 6.71 12.68 2.34
N PHE A 115 6.24 12.14 1.21
CA PHE A 115 6.09 10.70 1.02
C PHE A 115 7.14 10.21 0.04
N VAL A 116 7.99 9.27 0.48
CA VAL A 116 9.20 8.86 -0.24
C VAL A 116 8.91 8.31 -1.64
N GLU A 117 7.76 7.66 -1.85
CA GLU A 117 7.38 7.18 -3.17
C GLU A 117 7.16 8.29 -4.20
N ASN A 118 6.93 9.53 -3.76
CA ASN A 118 6.75 10.71 -4.61
C ASN A 118 8.01 11.58 -4.71
N GLN A 119 9.03 11.33 -3.89
CA GLN A 119 10.27 12.09 -3.90
C GLN A 119 11.08 11.76 -5.17
N ARG A 120 11.60 12.79 -5.84
CA ARG A 120 12.37 12.66 -7.10
C ARG A 120 13.80 13.11 -6.88
N ASN A 121 14.63 12.31 -6.20
CA ASN A 121 16.06 12.54 -5.98
C ASN A 121 16.40 13.95 -5.43
N THR A 122 15.49 14.53 -4.64
CA THR A 122 15.67 15.78 -3.90
C THR A 122 15.95 15.46 -2.44
N SER A 123 16.59 16.38 -1.71
CA SER A 123 16.76 16.28 -0.24
C SER A 123 15.44 15.92 0.44
N ASN A 124 15.48 14.99 1.39
CA ASN A 124 14.29 14.53 2.10
C ASN A 124 13.85 15.61 3.10
N PRO A 125 12.64 16.18 2.98
CA PRO A 125 12.19 17.24 3.90
C PRO A 125 12.08 16.77 5.36
N HIS A 126 12.11 15.46 5.61
CA HIS A 126 12.15 14.91 6.96
C HIS A 126 13.51 15.03 7.65
N ASP A 127 14.58 15.35 6.94
CA ASP A 127 15.92 15.45 7.51
C ASP A 127 16.03 16.66 8.44
N ASP A 128 15.41 17.77 8.03
CA ASP A 128 15.36 19.04 8.75
C ASP A 128 14.30 19.09 9.86
N LEU A 129 13.52 18.02 10.03
CA LEU A 129 12.41 17.97 10.98
C LEU A 129 12.72 17.11 12.21
N LYS A 130 12.13 17.51 13.34
CA LYS A 130 12.07 16.64 14.51
C LYS A 130 11.24 15.39 14.19
N PRO A 131 11.62 14.21 14.71
CA PRO A 131 10.88 12.97 14.42
C PRO A 131 9.39 13.04 14.74
N GLN A 132 9.00 13.73 15.81
CA GLN A 132 7.58 13.94 16.18
C GLN A 132 6.83 14.74 15.10
N MET A 133 7.46 15.75 14.50
CA MET A 133 6.85 16.53 13.43
C MET A 133 6.71 15.70 12.16
N SER A 134 7.71 14.90 11.83
CA SER A 134 7.65 13.95 10.72
C SER A 134 6.52 12.93 10.90
N ALA A 135 6.41 12.33 12.09
CA ALA A 135 5.33 11.40 12.41
C ALA A 135 3.94 12.06 12.29
N LEU A 136 3.81 13.31 12.75
CA LEU A 136 2.55 14.06 12.62
C LEU A 136 2.17 14.36 11.17
N ILE A 137 3.13 14.75 10.33
CA ILE A 137 2.90 15.01 8.90
C ILE A 137 2.50 13.71 8.19
N ILE A 138 3.19 12.61 8.48
CA ILE A 138 2.83 11.30 7.93
C ILE A 138 1.43 10.90 8.40
N ALA A 139 1.11 11.02 9.69
CA ALA A 139 -0.21 10.66 10.20
C ALA A 139 -1.36 11.53 9.65
N SER A 140 -1.09 12.78 9.25
CA SER A 140 -2.14 13.71 8.81
C SER A 140 -2.80 13.31 7.48
N HIS A 141 -2.13 12.53 6.63
CA HIS A 141 -2.71 12.10 5.35
C HIS A 141 -4.01 11.31 5.55
N VAL A 142 -4.16 10.57 6.64
CA VAL A 142 -5.39 9.83 6.94
C VAL A 142 -6.56 10.79 7.10
N LYS A 143 -6.39 11.82 7.93
CA LYS A 143 -7.43 12.84 8.18
C LYS A 143 -7.73 13.64 6.91
N GLU A 144 -6.68 14.09 6.22
CA GLU A 144 -6.79 14.85 4.97
C GLU A 144 -7.48 14.03 3.87
N GLY A 145 -7.20 12.73 3.81
CA GLY A 145 -7.83 11.80 2.88
C GLY A 145 -9.31 11.61 3.16
N VAL A 146 -9.72 11.48 4.43
CA VAL A 146 -11.13 11.39 4.81
C VAL A 146 -11.88 12.68 4.47
N GLU A 147 -11.27 13.84 4.72
CA GLU A 147 -11.85 15.14 4.36
C GLU A 147 -12.04 15.26 2.84
N MET A 148 -11.01 14.96 2.04
CA MET A 148 -11.11 14.95 0.59
C MET A 148 -12.13 13.94 0.07
N GLY A 149 -12.17 12.73 0.64
CA GLY A 149 -13.15 11.72 0.27
C GLY A 149 -14.59 12.18 0.52
N ARG A 150 -14.85 12.91 1.61
CA ARG A 150 -16.16 13.49 1.90
C ARG A 150 -16.53 14.60 0.92
N GLU A 151 -15.58 15.46 0.54
CA GLU A 151 -15.78 16.49 -0.49
C GLU A 151 -16.17 15.87 -1.83
N GLU A 152 -15.57 14.73 -2.17
CA GLU A 152 -15.85 13.94 -3.38
C GLU A 152 -17.07 13.02 -3.24
N ASN A 153 -17.82 13.10 -2.13
CA ASN A 153 -19.00 12.28 -1.85
C ASN A 153 -18.72 10.76 -1.89
N LEU A 154 -17.54 10.32 -1.46
CA LEU A 154 -17.25 8.90 -1.34
C LEU A 154 -18.20 8.25 -0.30
N PRO A 155 -18.72 7.04 -0.57
CA PRO A 155 -19.53 6.31 0.39
C PRO A 155 -18.76 6.02 1.69
N GLU A 156 -19.45 5.95 2.82
CA GLU A 156 -18.81 5.71 4.13
C GLU A 156 -18.02 4.39 4.14
N ARG A 157 -18.51 3.36 3.43
CA ARG A 157 -17.81 2.08 3.27
C ARG A 157 -16.42 2.24 2.64
N VAL A 158 -16.20 3.22 1.76
CA VAL A 158 -14.89 3.52 1.15
C VAL A 158 -14.06 4.41 2.07
N LEU A 159 -14.67 5.41 2.71
CA LEU A 159 -13.99 6.28 3.69
C LEU A 159 -13.36 5.51 4.85
N LYS A 160 -13.98 4.39 5.25
CA LYS A 160 -13.41 3.47 6.25
C LYS A 160 -12.03 2.94 5.87
N PHE A 161 -11.77 2.64 4.60
CA PHE A 161 -10.44 2.17 4.15
C PHE A 161 -9.39 3.27 4.38
N ILE A 162 -9.71 4.52 4.07
CA ILE A 162 -8.81 5.65 4.32
C ILE A 162 -8.52 5.77 5.81
N SER A 163 -9.56 5.80 6.66
CA SER A 163 -9.37 6.01 8.10
C SER A 163 -8.68 4.86 8.84
N MET A 164 -8.84 3.62 8.37
CA MET A 164 -8.44 2.42 9.12
C MET A 164 -7.19 1.71 8.58
N HIS A 165 -6.69 2.03 7.37
CA HIS A 165 -5.65 1.22 6.74
C HIS A 165 -4.34 1.14 7.55
N HIS A 166 -4.03 2.15 8.36
CA HIS A 166 -2.92 2.08 9.33
C HIS A 166 -3.34 1.71 10.76
N GLY A 167 -4.64 1.75 11.07
CA GLY A 167 -5.17 1.51 12.40
C GLY A 167 -4.53 2.42 13.43
N THR A 168 -4.07 1.84 14.53
CA THR A 168 -3.31 2.54 15.59
C THR A 168 -1.83 2.19 15.57
N ALA A 169 -1.32 1.71 14.43
CA ALA A 169 0.05 1.23 14.33
C ALA A 169 1.07 2.33 14.60
N ARG A 170 2.27 1.91 15.00
CA ARG A 170 3.39 2.81 15.27
C ARG A 170 4.13 3.14 13.98
N ILE A 171 4.44 4.41 13.78
CA ILE A 171 5.30 4.93 12.72
C ILE A 171 6.74 4.64 13.14
N GLU A 172 7.15 3.40 12.94
CA GLU A 172 8.34 2.83 13.59
C GLU A 172 9.62 3.60 13.26
N TYR A 173 9.79 4.03 12.01
CA TYR A 173 11.00 4.73 11.58
C TYR A 173 11.29 5.98 12.42
N PHE A 174 10.32 6.89 12.52
CA PHE A 174 10.50 8.12 13.28
C PHE A 174 10.49 7.87 14.79
N TYR A 175 9.83 6.82 15.27
CA TYR A 175 9.92 6.41 16.68
C TYR A 175 11.35 5.97 17.04
N GLN A 176 11.99 5.15 16.21
CA GLN A 176 13.39 4.75 16.42
C GLN A 176 14.33 5.94 16.35
N ARG A 177 14.17 6.83 15.34
CA ARG A 177 14.97 8.06 15.24
C ARG A 177 14.81 8.94 16.49
N ALA A 178 13.61 9.01 17.06
CA ALA A 178 13.38 9.72 18.31
C ALA A 178 14.08 9.08 19.51
N LEU A 179 14.07 7.75 19.61
CA LEU A 179 14.78 7.02 20.66
C LEU A 179 16.28 7.23 20.58
N SER A 180 16.88 7.13 19.40
CA SER A 180 18.32 7.40 19.20
C SER A 180 18.69 8.83 19.61
N ASN A 181 17.90 9.84 19.20
CA ASN A 181 18.13 11.23 19.61
C ASN A 181 17.95 11.46 21.13
N ALA A 182 17.08 10.68 21.77
CA ALA A 182 16.80 10.75 23.20
C ALA A 182 17.90 10.12 24.04
N GLU A 183 18.55 9.04 23.57
CA GLU A 183 19.73 8.46 24.21
C GLU A 183 20.87 9.48 24.35
N GLU A 184 20.97 10.43 23.43
CA GLU A 184 21.95 11.53 23.48
C GLU A 184 21.54 12.70 24.38
N SER A 185 20.25 12.84 24.71
CA SER A 185 19.69 14.05 25.34
C SER A 185 18.87 13.82 26.62
N ASP A 186 18.80 12.59 27.13
CA ASP A 186 18.07 12.14 28.33
C ASP A 186 16.57 12.53 28.30
N GLN A 187 15.98 12.58 27.10
CA GLN A 187 14.56 12.90 26.89
C GLN A 187 13.71 11.63 26.90
N THR A 188 12.53 11.69 27.53
CA THR A 188 11.57 10.56 27.47
C THR A 188 10.77 10.63 26.17
N VAL A 189 10.81 9.56 25.37
CA VAL A 189 10.02 9.44 24.13
C VAL A 189 8.68 8.77 24.42
N LEU A 190 7.58 9.45 24.13
CA LEU A 190 6.24 8.91 24.30
C LEU A 190 5.80 8.15 23.04
N GLU A 191 5.56 6.85 23.15
CA GLU A 191 5.11 6.01 22.03
C GLU A 191 3.83 6.53 21.36
N SER A 192 2.93 7.14 22.13
CA SER A 192 1.66 7.72 21.65
C SER A 192 1.83 8.85 20.65
N GLU A 193 2.98 9.54 20.64
CA GLU A 193 3.28 10.62 19.66
C GLU A 193 3.59 10.07 18.27
N PHE A 194 3.85 8.76 18.16
CA PHE A 194 4.24 8.08 16.94
C PHE A 194 3.22 7.05 16.48
N ARG A 195 2.00 7.05 17.04
CA ARG A 195 0.93 6.15 16.61
C ARG A 195 -0.10 6.88 15.77
N TYR A 196 -0.63 6.20 14.77
CA TYR A 196 -1.80 6.67 14.05
C TYR A 196 -3.01 6.80 15.00
N PRO A 197 -3.90 7.77 14.77
CA PRO A 197 -5.06 8.00 15.64
C PRO A 197 -6.12 6.89 15.56
N GLY A 198 -6.04 6.00 14.57
CA GLY A 198 -7.07 5.00 14.30
C GLY A 198 -8.32 5.57 13.62
N PRO A 199 -9.43 4.81 13.63
CA PRO A 199 -9.64 3.56 14.37
C PRO A 199 -8.93 2.33 13.75
N LYS A 200 -8.84 1.23 14.52
CA LYS A 200 -8.39 -0.07 14.00
C LYS A 200 -9.39 -0.63 12.96
N PRO A 201 -8.93 -1.43 11.98
CA PRO A 201 -9.81 -2.15 11.06
C PRO A 201 -10.93 -2.91 11.76
N ASP A 202 -12.15 -2.77 11.24
CA ASP A 202 -13.37 -3.35 11.78
C ASP A 202 -14.02 -4.40 10.84
N SER A 203 -13.34 -4.76 9.75
CA SER A 203 -13.84 -5.71 8.73
C SER A 203 -12.69 -6.53 8.15
N LYS A 204 -13.03 -7.63 7.45
CA LYS A 204 -12.01 -8.43 6.74
C LYS A 204 -11.32 -7.58 5.68
N GLU A 205 -12.08 -6.76 4.96
CA GLU A 205 -11.61 -5.97 3.83
C GLU A 205 -10.66 -4.85 4.28
N THR A 206 -10.98 -4.12 5.35
CA THR A 206 -10.09 -3.09 5.91
C THR A 206 -8.84 -3.72 6.55
N GLY A 207 -8.96 -4.92 7.13
CA GLY A 207 -7.81 -5.69 7.62
C GLY A 207 -6.90 -6.19 6.50
N ILE A 208 -7.47 -6.65 5.37
CA ILE A 208 -6.70 -7.03 4.18
C ILE A 208 -5.95 -5.82 3.62
N LEU A 209 -6.60 -4.66 3.52
CA LEU A 209 -5.93 -3.44 3.04
C LEU A 209 -4.71 -3.11 3.90
N MET A 210 -4.87 -3.10 5.24
CA MET A 210 -3.76 -2.83 6.16
C MET A 210 -2.55 -3.76 5.91
N LEU A 211 -2.82 -5.05 5.70
CA LEU A 211 -1.77 -6.03 5.44
C LEU A 211 -1.15 -5.84 4.06
N ALA A 212 -1.96 -5.59 3.02
CA ALA A 212 -1.50 -5.36 1.66
C ALA A 212 -0.62 -4.12 1.54
N ASP A 213 -1.07 -3.00 2.13
CA ASP A 213 -0.33 -1.73 2.16
C ASP A 213 1.04 -1.90 2.82
N SER A 214 1.08 -2.52 4.00
CA SER A 214 2.33 -2.78 4.73
C SER A 214 3.30 -3.64 3.92
N VAL A 215 2.80 -4.71 3.30
CA VAL A 215 3.62 -5.67 2.54
C VAL A 215 4.15 -5.06 1.26
N GLU A 216 3.32 -4.33 0.51
CA GLU A 216 3.73 -3.66 -0.72
C GLU A 216 4.82 -2.61 -0.43
N ALA A 217 4.57 -1.74 0.55
CA ALA A 217 5.49 -0.67 0.88
C ALA A 217 6.86 -1.22 1.32
N ALA A 218 6.86 -2.23 2.18
CA ALA A 218 8.10 -2.84 2.66
C ALA A 218 8.80 -3.71 1.59
N SER A 219 8.07 -4.33 0.66
CA SER A 219 8.72 -5.14 -0.38
C SER A 219 9.51 -4.27 -1.36
N ARG A 220 9.10 -3.01 -1.58
CA ARG A 220 9.86 -2.03 -2.39
C ARG A 220 11.21 -1.67 -1.78
N SER A 221 11.37 -1.82 -0.47
CA SER A 221 12.63 -1.55 0.22
C SER A 221 13.55 -2.78 0.29
N LEU A 222 13.29 -3.86 -0.45
CA LEU A 222 14.22 -4.99 -0.59
C LEU A 222 15.18 -4.76 -1.76
N ASP A 223 16.49 -4.96 -1.56
CA ASP A 223 17.49 -4.87 -2.65
C ASP A 223 17.39 -6.06 -3.62
N ASP A 224 17.15 -7.25 -3.06
CA ASP A 224 17.09 -8.51 -3.81
C ASP A 224 15.92 -9.37 -3.26
N PRO A 225 14.74 -9.27 -3.90
CA PRO A 225 13.51 -9.92 -3.45
C PRO A 225 13.50 -11.41 -3.79
N SER A 226 14.33 -12.21 -3.11
CA SER A 226 14.26 -13.68 -3.20
C SER A 226 12.95 -14.24 -2.59
N PRO A 227 12.49 -15.45 -2.97
CA PRO A 227 11.25 -16.01 -2.42
C PRO A 227 11.25 -16.10 -0.89
N ARG A 228 12.36 -16.57 -0.31
CA ARG A 228 12.50 -16.71 1.14
C ARG A 228 12.48 -15.36 1.86
N ARG A 229 13.15 -14.33 1.32
CA ARG A 229 13.14 -12.99 1.91
C ARG A 229 11.76 -12.35 1.86
N LEU A 230 11.00 -12.56 0.78
CA LEU A 230 9.62 -12.09 0.67
C LEU A 230 8.72 -12.80 1.69
N GLU A 231 8.86 -14.12 1.83
CA GLU A 231 8.13 -14.91 2.82
C GLU A 231 8.44 -14.43 4.25
N ASP A 232 9.72 -14.31 4.61
CA ASP A 232 10.18 -13.81 5.91
C ASP A 232 9.65 -12.40 6.20
N LEU A 233 9.64 -11.51 5.18
CA LEU A 233 9.10 -10.15 5.30
C LEU A 233 7.59 -10.15 5.56
N ILE A 234 6.83 -10.93 4.77
CA ILE A 234 5.39 -11.06 4.95
C ILE A 234 5.07 -11.61 6.34
N ASP A 235 5.80 -12.64 6.78
CA ASP A 235 5.60 -13.23 8.10
C ASP A 235 5.87 -12.24 9.22
N LEU A 236 6.97 -11.48 9.13
CA LEU A 236 7.31 -10.42 10.08
C LEU A 236 6.19 -9.39 10.19
N LEU A 237 5.71 -8.87 9.06
CA LEU A 237 4.68 -7.82 9.03
C LEU A 237 3.33 -8.33 9.55
N PHE A 238 2.94 -9.56 9.22
CA PHE A 238 1.69 -10.12 9.73
C PHE A 238 1.78 -10.33 11.24
N GLN A 239 2.89 -10.89 11.72
CA GLN A 239 3.09 -11.10 13.14
C GLN A 239 3.07 -9.78 13.91
N GLU A 240 3.67 -8.73 13.35
CA GLU A 240 3.63 -7.37 13.88
C GLU A 240 2.19 -6.87 14.07
N ARG A 241 1.33 -7.00 13.05
CA ARG A 241 -0.06 -6.53 13.13
C ARG A 241 -0.90 -7.33 14.12
N ILE A 242 -0.64 -8.63 14.23
CA ILE A 242 -1.28 -9.53 15.20
C ILE A 242 -0.85 -9.16 16.63
N ASP A 243 0.45 -9.05 16.87
CA ASP A 243 1.01 -8.67 18.17
C ASP A 243 0.61 -7.23 18.52
N ASP A 244 0.42 -6.37 17.52
CA ASP A 244 -0.09 -5.01 17.70
C ASP A 244 -1.60 -4.91 17.96
N GLY A 245 -2.29 -6.06 17.97
CA GLY A 245 -3.74 -6.18 18.13
C GLY A 245 -4.51 -5.40 17.07
N GLN A 246 -3.91 -5.12 15.91
CA GLN A 246 -4.52 -4.28 14.87
C GLN A 246 -5.71 -4.97 14.21
N LEU A 247 -5.73 -6.30 14.24
CA LEU A 247 -6.75 -7.13 13.60
C LEU A 247 -7.84 -7.61 14.57
N ASP A 248 -7.79 -7.21 15.85
CA ASP A 248 -8.67 -7.70 16.93
C ASP A 248 -10.16 -7.44 16.69
N ASN A 249 -10.49 -6.39 15.92
CA ASN A 249 -11.85 -6.00 15.60
C ASN A 249 -12.32 -6.52 14.23
N THR A 250 -11.55 -7.40 13.59
CA THR A 250 -11.87 -7.99 12.29
C THR A 250 -12.29 -9.46 12.43
N ASP A 251 -13.07 -9.96 11.48
CA ASP A 251 -13.43 -11.38 11.41
C ASP A 251 -12.37 -12.25 10.71
N LEU A 252 -11.13 -11.75 10.54
CA LEU A 252 -10.05 -12.50 9.91
C LEU A 252 -9.61 -13.66 10.80
N THR A 253 -9.70 -14.88 10.28
CA THR A 253 -9.23 -16.07 10.99
C THR A 253 -7.75 -16.35 10.70
N PHE A 254 -7.06 -17.13 11.54
CA PHE A 254 -5.70 -17.60 11.22
C PHE A 254 -5.62 -18.40 9.92
N ARG A 255 -6.73 -19.03 9.50
CA ARG A 255 -6.82 -19.66 8.19
C ARG A 255 -6.83 -18.62 7.08
N ASP A 256 -7.62 -17.56 7.22
CA ASP A 256 -7.66 -16.45 6.27
C ASP A 256 -6.29 -15.80 6.15
N LEU A 257 -5.62 -15.50 7.27
CA LEU A 257 -4.28 -14.90 7.27
C LEU A 257 -3.27 -15.75 6.50
N ARG A 258 -3.27 -17.07 6.66
CA ARG A 258 -2.39 -17.97 5.90
C ARG A 258 -2.67 -17.90 4.40
N LEU A 259 -3.94 -17.92 4.01
CA LEU A 259 -4.34 -17.80 2.60
C LEU A 259 -3.95 -16.45 2.00
N ILE A 260 -4.05 -15.37 2.78
CA ILE A 260 -3.63 -14.03 2.36
C ILE A 260 -2.11 -13.99 2.16
N LYS A 261 -1.32 -14.53 3.11
CA LYS A 261 0.15 -14.63 2.99
C LYS A 261 0.57 -15.35 1.71
N ASP A 262 -0.02 -16.52 1.45
CA ASP A 262 0.26 -17.33 0.25
C ASP A 262 -0.05 -16.54 -1.03
N THR A 263 -1.17 -15.80 -1.04
CA THR A 263 -1.57 -14.95 -2.17
C THR A 263 -0.59 -13.81 -2.38
N PHE A 264 -0.22 -13.08 -1.32
CA PHE A 264 0.74 -11.98 -1.41
C PHE A 264 2.10 -12.45 -1.90
N LEU A 265 2.62 -13.54 -1.33
CA LEU A 265 3.89 -14.13 -1.76
C LEU A 265 3.86 -14.47 -3.26
N LYS A 266 2.81 -15.17 -3.72
CA LYS A 266 2.66 -15.53 -5.13
C LYS A 266 2.62 -14.30 -6.05
N MET A 267 1.91 -13.25 -5.65
CA MET A 267 1.80 -12.03 -6.45
C MET A 267 3.10 -11.24 -6.50
N LEU A 268 3.79 -11.08 -5.37
CA LEU A 268 5.08 -10.38 -5.31
C LEU A 268 6.15 -11.11 -6.12
N LEU A 269 6.18 -12.45 -6.08
CA LEU A 269 7.06 -13.24 -6.96
C LEU A 269 6.82 -12.95 -8.44
N GLY A 270 5.56 -12.76 -8.83
CA GLY A 270 5.17 -12.37 -10.19
C GLY A 270 5.62 -10.96 -10.55
N ILE A 271 5.39 -9.99 -9.65
CA ILE A 271 5.74 -8.57 -9.81
C ILE A 271 7.26 -8.40 -9.94
N TYR A 272 8.04 -9.06 -9.09
CA TYR A 272 9.50 -8.98 -9.10
C TYR A 272 10.16 -9.99 -10.06
N HIS A 273 9.39 -10.66 -10.92
CA HIS A 273 9.87 -11.65 -11.91
C HIS A 273 10.78 -12.74 -11.33
N VAL A 274 10.54 -13.11 -10.08
CA VAL A 274 11.34 -14.10 -9.37
C VAL A 274 10.94 -15.48 -9.87
N ARG A 275 11.82 -16.10 -10.66
CA ARG A 275 11.59 -17.47 -11.15
C ARG A 275 11.76 -18.44 -9.98
N VAL A 276 10.66 -19.06 -9.56
CA VAL A 276 10.71 -20.21 -8.65
C VAL A 276 11.35 -21.38 -9.40
N LYS A 277 12.56 -21.76 -9.01
CA LYS A 277 13.15 -23.02 -9.45
C LYS A 277 12.46 -24.14 -8.68
N TYR A 278 11.71 -24.98 -9.39
CA TYR A 278 11.03 -26.11 -8.78
C TYR A 278 12.06 -27.20 -8.41
N PRO A 279 11.95 -27.83 -7.21
CA PRO A 279 12.86 -28.89 -6.76
C PRO A 279 12.93 -30.13 -7.68
N ASP A 280 11.97 -30.29 -8.59
CA ASP A 280 11.89 -31.43 -9.52
C ASP A 280 12.97 -31.42 -10.62
N GLN A 281 13.85 -30.41 -10.67
CA GLN A 281 14.99 -30.35 -11.58
C GLN A 281 16.35 -30.68 -10.93
N GLU A 282 16.39 -30.98 -9.63
CA GLU A 282 17.63 -31.31 -8.91
C GLU A 282 17.58 -32.66 -8.16
N ALA A 283 16.56 -33.50 -8.43
CA ALA A 283 16.48 -34.85 -7.89
C ALA A 283 17.38 -35.85 -8.65
N GLU A 284 18.65 -35.51 -8.85
CA GLU A 284 19.71 -36.48 -9.17
C GLU A 284 21.07 -35.99 -8.67
N SER A 285 21.19 -35.69 -7.37
CA SER A 285 22.37 -36.06 -6.56
C SER A 285 22.32 -35.49 -5.14
N ALA A 286 22.68 -36.35 -4.19
CA ALA A 286 23.07 -36.07 -2.81
C ALA A 286 21.95 -35.78 -1.78
N ALA A 287 21.62 -36.83 -1.00
CA ALA A 287 21.06 -36.68 0.35
C ALA A 287 22.19 -36.42 1.37
N PRO A 288 21.90 -35.69 2.46
CA PRO A 288 22.26 -36.22 3.78
C PRO A 288 21.16 -36.06 4.83
N GLY A 289 21.19 -36.95 5.83
CA GLY A 289 20.19 -37.10 6.87
C GLY A 289 20.21 -36.03 7.96
N PHE A 290 19.05 -35.82 8.58
CA PHE A 290 18.88 -34.96 9.74
C PHE A 290 18.59 -35.77 11.01
N GLU A 291 19.29 -35.40 12.08
CA GLU A 291 19.07 -35.84 13.45
C GLU A 291 18.25 -34.76 14.19
N VAL A 292 17.20 -35.17 14.91
CA VAL A 292 16.26 -34.26 15.60
C VAL A 292 16.62 -34.16 17.07
N ILE A 293 16.84 -32.94 17.58
CA ILE A 293 16.92 -32.65 19.02
C ILE A 293 15.71 -31.81 19.44
N SER A 294 15.03 -32.27 20.49
CA SER A 294 13.89 -31.60 21.14
C SER A 294 14.35 -30.95 22.45
N LEU A 295 13.95 -29.69 22.68
CA LEU A 295 14.02 -29.06 24.00
C LEU A 295 12.73 -28.29 24.30
N ALA A 296 12.12 -28.61 25.44
CA ALA A 296 11.00 -27.90 26.04
C ALA A 296 11.52 -26.99 27.17
N GLY A 297 11.01 -25.75 27.25
CA GLY A 297 11.34 -24.80 28.31
C GLY A 297 10.08 -24.27 28.99
N THR A 298 10.09 -24.29 30.33
CA THR A 298 8.98 -23.92 31.23
C THR A 298 9.46 -22.84 32.21
N THR A 299 8.85 -21.64 32.20
CA THR A 299 8.81 -20.72 33.37
C THR A 299 7.74 -19.63 33.22
N PRO A 300 7.04 -19.20 34.30
CA PRO A 300 6.00 -18.18 34.27
C PRO A 300 6.48 -16.77 34.69
N TYR A 301 5.82 -15.72 34.19
CA TYR A 301 6.10 -14.29 34.47
C TYR A 301 5.43 -13.79 35.76
N GLY A 302 6.12 -12.89 36.48
CA GLY A 302 5.64 -12.19 37.69
C GLY A 302 5.15 -10.75 37.41
N ASN A 303 4.21 -10.29 38.23
CA ASN A 303 3.47 -9.01 38.13
C ASN A 303 4.29 -7.78 38.56
N VAL A 304 4.06 -6.63 37.92
CA VAL A 304 4.37 -5.28 38.46
C VAL A 304 3.23 -4.31 38.13
N SER A 305 2.84 -3.49 39.11
CA SER A 305 1.78 -2.46 39.09
C SER A 305 2.27 -1.09 38.59
N VAL A 306 1.40 -0.31 37.93
CA VAL A 306 1.68 1.09 37.53
C VAL A 306 0.49 2.03 37.84
N VAL A 307 0.80 3.28 38.20
CA VAL A 307 -0.10 4.42 38.44
C VAL A 307 -0.18 5.28 37.19
N TYR A 308 -1.37 5.79 36.82
CA TYR A 308 -1.65 6.56 35.60
C TYR A 308 -1.87 8.07 35.85
N ALA A 309 -1.46 8.91 34.90
CA ALA A 309 -1.94 10.29 34.70
C ALA A 309 -2.06 10.59 33.17
N GLY A 310 -3.07 11.38 32.78
CA GLY A 310 -3.66 11.45 31.41
C GLY A 310 -2.93 12.26 30.33
N ASP A 311 -3.46 12.20 29.09
CA ASP A 311 -2.79 12.52 27.82
C ASP A 311 -3.33 13.74 27.03
N ALA A 312 -2.59 14.11 25.98
CA ALA A 312 -2.63 15.40 25.28
C ALA A 312 -3.72 15.55 24.19
N TRP A 313 -4.52 14.51 23.93
CA TRP A 313 -5.52 14.52 22.85
C TRP A 313 -6.94 14.86 23.30
N GLY A 314 -7.15 15.18 24.59
CA GLY A 314 -8.40 15.76 25.07
C GLY A 314 -9.66 14.88 24.93
N HIS A 315 -9.51 13.56 24.83
CA HIS A 315 -10.63 12.63 24.76
C HIS A 315 -10.99 12.05 26.14
N TRP A 316 -12.28 11.95 26.43
CA TRP A 316 -12.77 11.22 27.60
C TRP A 316 -12.73 9.72 27.32
N ILE A 317 -11.85 9.01 28.02
CA ILE A 317 -11.84 7.54 28.05
C ILE A 317 -13.08 7.07 28.81
N GLN A 318 -14.06 6.48 28.12
CA GLN A 318 -15.03 5.62 28.80
C GLN A 318 -14.37 4.26 29.07
N PRO A 319 -14.41 3.76 30.31
CA PRO A 319 -13.88 2.43 30.60
C PRO A 319 -14.81 1.39 30.00
N THR A 320 -14.38 0.75 28.92
CA THR A 320 -14.95 -0.56 28.54
C THR A 320 -14.43 -1.57 29.55
N GLU A 321 -15.34 -2.30 30.18
CA GLU A 321 -15.01 -3.39 31.10
C GLU A 321 -14.12 -4.42 30.38
N GLY A 322 -12.89 -4.60 30.86
CA GLY A 322 -12.08 -5.78 30.55
C GLY A 322 -11.22 -5.72 29.28
N GLY A 323 -10.43 -4.67 29.09
CA GLY A 323 -9.32 -4.67 28.12
C GLY A 323 -8.00 -4.32 28.79
N ARG A 324 -7.06 -5.28 28.88
CA ARG A 324 -5.67 -4.97 29.24
C ARG A 324 -5.09 -4.09 28.13
N LEU A 325 -4.93 -2.80 28.37
CA LEU A 325 -4.03 -1.98 27.58
C LEU A 325 -2.62 -2.59 27.74
N GLY A 326 -2.07 -3.08 26.63
CA GLY A 326 -0.77 -3.73 26.60
C GLY A 326 0.33 -2.80 27.12
N ALA A 327 1.35 -3.37 27.75
CA ALA A 327 2.56 -2.65 28.11
C ALA A 327 3.17 -1.96 26.87
N PRO A 328 3.92 -0.84 27.04
CA PRO A 328 4.68 -0.24 25.95
C PRO A 328 5.48 -1.31 25.24
N LYS A 329 5.32 -1.40 23.92
CA LYS A 329 5.97 -2.47 23.14
C LYS A 329 7.41 -2.09 22.88
N GLU A 330 8.31 -3.05 23.04
CA GLU A 330 9.73 -2.85 22.78
C GLU A 330 9.96 -2.22 21.39
N PRO A 331 11.01 -1.39 21.25
CA PRO A 331 11.42 -0.88 19.95
C PRO A 331 11.68 -2.05 18.97
N ARG A 332 11.27 -1.93 17.70
CA ARG A 332 11.40 -2.97 16.67
C ARG A 332 12.23 -2.47 15.47
N PRO A 333 13.57 -2.49 15.55
CA PRO A 333 14.45 -1.92 14.53
C PRO A 333 14.29 -2.53 13.12
N GLN A 334 13.93 -3.82 13.03
CA GLN A 334 13.73 -4.50 11.76
C GLN A 334 12.62 -3.85 10.91
N LEU A 335 11.57 -3.33 11.55
CA LEU A 335 10.46 -2.64 10.88
C LEU A 335 10.84 -1.22 10.47
N ALA A 336 11.66 -0.53 11.27
CA ALA A 336 12.22 0.75 10.87
C ALA A 336 13.09 0.60 9.63
N ASN A 337 13.90 -0.46 9.55
CA ASN A 337 14.73 -0.74 8.37
C ASN A 337 13.88 -1.12 7.15
N ALA A 338 12.76 -1.81 7.34
CA ALA A 338 11.80 -2.13 6.28
C ALA A 338 10.90 -0.96 5.87
N SER A 339 10.96 0.18 6.59
CA SER A 339 10.25 1.39 6.20
C SER A 339 10.88 1.97 4.93
N PRO A 340 10.10 2.37 3.92
CA PRO A 340 10.60 3.10 2.77
C PRO A 340 11.42 4.36 3.13
N HIS A 341 11.14 4.97 4.28
CA HIS A 341 11.86 6.15 4.77
C HIS A 341 13.30 5.86 5.25
N SER A 342 13.69 4.60 5.49
CA SER A 342 15.03 4.25 5.99
C SER A 342 16.13 4.33 4.92
N ARG A 343 15.78 4.13 3.65
CA ARG A 343 16.74 4.07 2.54
C ARG A 343 17.27 5.42 2.11
N VAL A 344 16.49 6.47 2.32
CA VAL A 344 16.87 7.82 1.90
C VAL A 344 18.06 8.29 2.72
N ASP A 345 18.02 8.09 4.04
CA ASP A 345 19.10 8.45 4.96
C ASP A 345 20.38 7.62 4.73
N ALA A 346 20.29 6.41 4.14
CA ALA A 346 21.44 5.57 3.82
C ALA A 346 22.24 6.03 2.58
N SER A 347 21.63 6.83 1.69
CA SER A 347 22.30 7.33 0.48
C SER A 347 23.17 8.58 0.70
N ASP A 348 23.11 9.20 1.89
CA ASP A 348 23.93 10.37 2.26
C ASP A 348 25.23 10.00 3.02
N GLY A 349 25.49 8.70 3.20
CA GLY A 349 26.78 8.21 3.67
C GLY A 349 27.76 8.14 2.51
N ASP A 350 28.70 9.08 2.43
CA ASP A 350 29.89 8.96 1.58
C ASP A 350 30.48 7.54 1.78
N PRO A 351 30.73 6.76 0.72
CA PRO A 351 31.43 5.50 0.88
C PRO A 351 32.79 5.79 1.53
N PRO A 352 33.26 4.97 2.49
CA PRO A 352 34.58 5.18 3.06
C PRO A 352 35.58 5.19 1.90
N ALA A 353 36.34 6.29 1.79
CA ALA A 353 37.40 6.43 0.80
C ALA A 353 38.28 5.18 0.90
N ALA A 354 38.27 4.38 -0.17
CA ALA A 354 39.22 3.29 -0.30
C ALA A 354 40.60 3.94 -0.34
N ASP A 355 41.39 3.70 0.70
CA ASP A 355 42.81 4.03 0.73
C ASP A 355 43.46 3.40 -0.50
N LEU A 356 43.75 4.24 -1.50
CA LEU A 356 44.59 3.87 -2.62
C LEU A 356 46.03 3.96 -2.13
N ASP A 357 46.55 2.82 -1.69
CA ASP A 357 47.97 2.62 -1.45
C ASP A 357 48.75 2.97 -2.72
N GLU A 358 49.60 4.00 -2.61
CA GLU A 358 50.70 4.25 -3.52
C GLU A 358 51.66 3.06 -3.48
N ASP A 359 51.74 2.27 -4.55
CA ASP A 359 52.99 1.61 -4.87
C ASP A 359 53.25 1.56 -6.37
N GLY A 360 54.45 2.00 -6.73
CA GLY A 360 54.89 2.20 -8.10
C GLY A 360 55.28 0.91 -8.80
N GLY A 361 54.95 0.81 -10.09
CA GLY A 361 55.41 -0.30 -10.93
C GLY A 361 55.07 -0.10 -12.40
N SER A 362 56.10 0.14 -13.21
CA SER A 362 56.13 0.40 -14.65
C SER A 362 55.30 -0.55 -15.55
N ALA A 363 54.77 -0.05 -16.68
CA ALA A 363 55.36 -0.30 -18.01
C ALA A 363 54.48 0.18 -19.20
N SER A 364 55.14 0.96 -20.08
CA SER A 364 55.05 1.00 -21.56
C SER A 364 53.71 1.17 -22.30
N VAL A 365 53.58 2.33 -22.94
CA VAL A 365 52.72 2.62 -24.10
C VAL A 365 53.47 2.23 -25.39
N PRO A 366 52.82 1.60 -26.39
CA PRO A 366 53.27 1.65 -27.77
C PRO A 366 52.39 2.59 -28.60
N THR A 367 53.08 3.41 -29.39
CA THR A 367 52.58 4.36 -30.38
C THR A 367 52.30 3.72 -31.73
N GLY A 368 51.23 4.17 -32.39
CA GLY A 368 51.20 4.48 -33.83
C GLY A 368 50.82 3.37 -34.81
N GLU A 369 49.79 3.62 -35.63
CA GLU A 369 49.98 3.83 -37.07
C GLU A 369 48.73 4.42 -37.73
N ALA A 370 48.95 5.42 -38.58
CA ALA A 370 47.97 6.01 -39.48
C ALA A 370 48.17 5.40 -40.88
N VAL A 371 47.08 5.20 -41.63
CA VAL A 371 47.12 4.97 -43.08
C VAL A 371 46.11 5.89 -43.76
N ALA A 372 46.57 6.55 -44.81
CA ALA A 372 45.90 7.61 -45.55
C ALA A 372 45.31 7.13 -46.89
N ALA A 373 44.30 7.90 -47.33
CA ALA A 373 43.97 8.34 -48.71
C ALA A 373 43.50 7.33 -49.78
N ASP A 374 42.32 7.62 -50.38
CA ASP A 374 42.04 7.78 -51.84
C ASP A 374 40.53 8.15 -52.01
N SER A 375 40.12 9.37 -52.41
CA SER A 375 39.95 9.99 -53.75
C SER A 375 38.57 9.78 -54.45
N GLY A 376 38.10 10.86 -55.10
CA GLY A 376 36.95 10.97 -56.02
C GLY A 376 35.57 11.09 -55.35
N ASP A 377 34.59 11.83 -55.83
CA ASP A 377 34.46 12.89 -56.83
C ASP A 377 33.05 13.51 -56.62
N GLU A 378 32.89 14.79 -57.00
CA GLU A 378 31.69 15.50 -57.47
C GLU A 378 30.26 15.00 -57.09
N GLU A 379 29.45 15.83 -56.44
CA GLU A 379 28.41 16.64 -57.13
C GLU A 379 27.71 17.61 -56.16
N SER A 380 27.64 18.87 -56.57
CA SER A 380 26.80 19.93 -56.03
C SER A 380 25.32 19.61 -56.20
N LEU A 381 24.45 20.05 -55.28
CA LEU A 381 23.25 20.82 -55.63
C LEU A 381 22.65 21.52 -54.40
N ASP A 382 22.47 22.82 -54.62
CA ASP A 382 21.81 23.85 -53.84
C ASP A 382 20.28 23.63 -53.79
N ALA A 383 19.62 23.99 -52.69
CA ALA A 383 18.39 24.79 -52.69
C ALA A 383 17.67 24.77 -51.32
N SER A 384 17.26 25.98 -50.95
CA SER A 384 16.45 26.38 -49.81
C SER A 384 14.95 26.06 -49.98
N ALA A 385 14.16 26.35 -48.91
CA ALA A 385 12.69 26.34 -48.77
C ALA A 385 12.09 24.99 -48.32
N GLU A 386 11.21 24.86 -47.32
CA GLU A 386 10.33 25.78 -46.57
C GLU A 386 10.40 25.52 -45.05
#